data_AF-A0A848LP29-F1
#
_entry.id   AF-A0A848LP29-F1
#
_cell.length_a   1.000
_cell.length_b   1.000
_cell.length_c   1.000
_cell.angle_alpha   90.00
_cell.angle_beta   90.00
_cell.angle_gamma   90.00
#
_symmetry.space_group_name_H-M   'P 1'
#
loop_
_entity.id
_entity.type
_entity.pdbx_description
1 polymer ?
#
loop_
_entity_poly.entity_id
_entity_poly.type
_entity_poly.pdbx_seq_one_letter_code
_entity_poly.pdbx_strand_id
1 'polypeptide(L)'
;MKQTLRRLSLWSVCLLALGATPTWAQQAHQAGGSVFIQGSEVNLREKPATTAKVVGKVAIATECQHVKAAPKQWVRIRCGDVEGFTLKSLVGAEKPTVEPLLAQAQDASLDARARLDAAVRAATLAPENEQALKLLSERFFDASFEQLQKDQLKGGLREASLVMRRVLQDVPVVKRESGPEGVTRELEKIEYDWHRIEFRGNAFVSAMYRGGALAVYAGAFSSATSLYKLELEDRDEEFRVVIQSRSSTPVSEVLQRALRQGARTPTPDEEKYSATHQESPDMPALSGESLRHYLSLPSRWYTLSESDSGEYILDTSCGLWGVDLRMDLHRRASIWWRRFQGGGEATESVIRVVGVSKTPGGYQLQLRYRSGFQKTLTLSWPTSVANMARWDLGPPNETKYYAVANSRNVRVVNTGCRLE
;
A
#
# COMPACT_ATOMS: atom_id res chain seq x y z
N MET A 1 -2.91 2.66 -27.85
CA MET A 1 -3.77 1.88 -26.92
C MET A 1 -4.09 2.72 -25.69
N LYS A 2 -5.29 3.27 -25.59
CA LYS A 2 -5.73 4.09 -24.45
C LYS A 2 -6.33 3.18 -23.37
N GLN A 3 -5.52 2.73 -22.40
CA GLN A 3 -6.05 2.11 -21.18
C GLN A 3 -6.53 3.23 -20.25
N THR A 4 -7.83 3.51 -20.32
CA THR A 4 -8.54 4.31 -19.31
C THR A 4 -8.46 3.61 -17.96
N LEU A 5 -7.71 4.19 -17.02
CA LEU A 5 -7.79 3.91 -15.58
C LEU A 5 -9.21 4.21 -15.09
N ARG A 6 -10.10 3.22 -15.15
CA ARG A 6 -11.35 3.23 -14.40
C ARG A 6 -11.01 3.03 -12.93
N ARG A 7 -10.87 4.14 -12.18
CA ARG A 7 -11.03 4.12 -10.72
C ARG A 7 -12.49 3.79 -10.43
N LEU A 8 -12.79 2.51 -10.28
CA LEU A 8 -14.06 2.05 -9.72
C LEU A 8 -14.08 2.47 -8.25
N SER A 9 -14.86 3.51 -7.93
CA SER A 9 -15.33 3.75 -6.57
C SER A 9 -16.25 2.59 -6.21
N LEU A 10 -15.68 1.54 -5.60
CA LEU A 10 -16.41 0.39 -5.07
C LEU A 10 -17.15 0.81 -3.78
N TRP A 11 -18.24 1.55 -3.95
CA TRP A 11 -19.31 1.70 -2.97
C TRP A 11 -20.61 1.21 -3.61
N SER A 12 -20.67 -0.10 -3.87
CA SER A 12 -21.90 -0.80 -4.19
C SER A 12 -21.98 -2.04 -3.31
N VAL A 13 -23.00 -2.07 -2.46
CA VAL A 13 -23.40 -3.17 -1.58
C VAL A 13 -24.00 -4.26 -2.45
N CYS A 14 -23.52 -5.50 -2.33
CA CYS A 14 -24.18 -6.66 -2.91
C CYS A 14 -25.03 -7.36 -1.85
N LEU A 15 -26.30 -7.53 -2.20
CA LEU A 15 -27.30 -8.35 -1.52
C LEU A 15 -26.89 -9.83 -1.52
N LEU A 16 -27.14 -10.52 -0.40
CA LEU A 16 -27.42 -11.95 -0.39
C LEU A 16 -28.91 -12.14 -0.05
N ALA A 17 -29.59 -12.93 -0.88
CA ALA A 17 -30.99 -13.27 -0.76
C ALA A 17 -31.17 -14.50 0.14
N LEU A 18 -31.94 -14.36 1.21
CA LEU A 18 -32.43 -15.46 2.03
C LEU A 18 -33.86 -15.84 1.61
N GLY A 19 -34.15 -17.13 1.71
CA GLY A 19 -35.36 -17.80 1.26
C GLY A 19 -36.66 -17.23 1.83
N ALA A 20 -37.72 -17.37 1.04
CA ALA A 20 -39.01 -16.75 1.22
C ALA A 20 -39.76 -17.22 2.47
N THR A 21 -39.78 -16.38 3.50
CA THR A 21 -40.91 -16.26 4.43
C THR A 21 -41.87 -15.18 3.90
N PRO A 22 -43.19 -15.29 4.17
CA PRO A 22 -44.19 -14.38 3.63
C PRO A 22 -43.85 -12.91 3.90
N THR A 23 -43.98 -12.10 2.85
CA THR A 23 -43.42 -10.75 2.75
C THR A 23 -44.03 -9.77 3.75
N TRP A 24 -43.26 -9.45 4.80
CA TRP A 24 -43.38 -8.27 5.67
C TRP A 24 -43.83 -6.99 4.97
N ALA A 25 -43.48 -6.88 3.69
CA ALA A 25 -43.86 -5.79 2.80
C ALA A 25 -45.37 -5.61 2.60
N GLN A 26 -46.22 -6.61 2.84
CA GLN A 26 -47.67 -6.46 2.68
C GLN A 26 -48.38 -5.95 3.94
N GLN A 27 -47.86 -6.23 5.15
CA GLN A 27 -48.50 -5.80 6.40
C GLN A 27 -48.16 -4.35 6.79
N ALA A 28 -46.93 -3.87 6.55
CA ALA A 28 -46.58 -2.46 6.80
C ALA A 28 -47.18 -1.48 5.77
N HIS A 29 -47.71 -2.00 4.65
CA HIS A 29 -48.05 -1.18 3.48
C HIS A 29 -49.39 -0.45 3.57
N GLN A 30 -50.26 -0.78 4.53
CA GLN A 30 -51.65 -0.31 4.52
C GLN A 30 -51.94 0.94 5.34
N ALA A 31 -51.01 1.50 6.13
CA ALA A 31 -51.36 2.64 7.00
C ALA A 31 -50.22 3.63 7.31
N GLY A 32 -49.35 3.95 6.35
CA GLY A 32 -48.30 4.96 6.60
C GLY A 32 -47.41 4.64 7.80
N GLY A 33 -47.14 3.34 8.02
CA GLY A 33 -46.41 2.85 9.18
C GLY A 33 -45.02 3.48 9.29
N SER A 34 -44.56 3.64 10.53
CA SER A 34 -43.18 4.03 10.79
C SER A 34 -42.23 2.93 10.33
N VAL A 35 -41.09 3.36 9.80
CA VAL A 35 -39.97 2.52 9.39
C VAL A 35 -38.69 3.12 9.95
N PHE A 36 -37.71 2.29 10.24
CA PHE A 36 -36.42 2.70 10.79
C PHE A 36 -35.32 2.44 9.79
N ILE A 37 -34.35 3.36 9.74
CA ILE A 37 -33.14 3.19 8.95
C ILE A 37 -32.29 2.04 9.53
N GLN A 38 -31.93 1.08 8.68
CA GLN A 38 -31.16 -0.11 9.04
C GLN A 38 -29.69 -0.03 8.62
N GLY A 39 -29.34 0.82 7.66
CA GLY A 39 -27.95 1.10 7.26
C GLY A 39 -27.28 2.09 8.21
N SER A 40 -25.95 2.05 8.36
CA SER A 40 -25.20 2.99 9.23
C SER A 40 -25.46 4.46 8.87
N GLU A 41 -25.43 4.76 7.57
CA GLU A 41 -25.88 6.03 6.98
C GLU A 41 -26.56 5.72 5.63
N VAL A 42 -27.71 6.33 5.38
CA VAL A 42 -28.50 6.12 4.17
C VAL A 42 -28.69 7.42 3.41
N ASN A 43 -28.33 7.41 2.13
CA ASN A 43 -28.59 8.51 1.22
C ASN A 43 -30.06 8.48 0.75
N LEU A 44 -30.80 9.55 0.99
CA LEU A 44 -32.10 9.80 0.36
C LEU A 44 -31.88 10.50 -0.97
N ARG A 45 -32.57 10.06 -2.03
CA ARG A 45 -32.37 10.57 -3.39
C ARG A 45 -33.65 11.15 -3.99
N GLU A 46 -33.53 12.09 -4.94
CA GLU A 46 -34.69 12.71 -5.61
C GLU A 46 -35.50 11.71 -6.45
N LYS A 47 -34.85 10.66 -6.97
CA LYS A 47 -35.44 9.63 -7.84
C LYS A 47 -34.96 8.24 -7.40
N PRO A 48 -35.71 7.16 -7.70
CA PRO A 48 -35.33 5.78 -7.37
C PRO A 48 -34.21 5.25 -8.28
N ALA A 49 -33.02 5.86 -8.21
CA ALA A 49 -31.84 5.49 -8.99
C ALA A 49 -30.55 5.80 -8.21
N THR A 50 -29.53 4.94 -8.36
CA THR A 50 -28.22 5.11 -7.69
C THR A 50 -27.43 6.32 -8.22
N THR A 51 -27.78 6.83 -9.39
CA THR A 51 -27.19 8.02 -10.02
C THR A 51 -27.98 9.30 -9.74
N ALA A 52 -29.16 9.22 -9.12
CA ALA A 52 -29.97 10.39 -8.81
C ALA A 52 -29.30 11.26 -7.73
N LYS A 53 -29.56 12.57 -7.77
CA LYS A 53 -29.05 13.52 -6.77
C LYS A 53 -29.49 13.11 -5.36
N VAL A 54 -28.56 13.19 -4.42
CA VAL A 54 -28.80 12.97 -2.98
C VAL A 54 -29.43 14.24 -2.40
N VAL A 55 -30.62 14.11 -1.80
CA VAL A 55 -31.33 15.22 -1.13
C VAL A 55 -31.02 15.29 0.35
N GLY A 56 -30.56 14.19 0.95
CA GLY A 56 -30.19 14.16 2.35
C GLY A 56 -29.55 12.83 2.73
N LYS A 57 -28.99 12.81 3.93
CA LYS A 57 -28.38 11.63 4.55
C LYS A 57 -29.03 11.42 5.90
N VAL A 58 -29.38 10.17 6.21
CA VAL A 58 -30.09 9.81 7.43
C VAL A 58 -29.33 8.70 8.15
N ALA A 59 -29.11 8.88 9.45
CA ALA A 59 -28.39 7.94 10.29
C ALA A 59 -29.24 6.70 10.62
N ILE A 60 -28.56 5.61 10.99
CA ILE A 60 -29.19 4.39 11.52
C ILE A 60 -30.16 4.69 12.67
N ALA A 61 -31.21 3.86 12.80
CA ALA A 61 -32.24 3.95 13.83
C ALA A 61 -33.11 5.22 13.81
N THR A 62 -32.92 6.11 12.82
CA THR A 62 -33.83 7.23 12.59
C THR A 62 -35.20 6.69 12.19
N GLU A 63 -36.23 7.15 12.88
CA GLU A 63 -37.62 6.87 12.52
C GLU A 63 -38.04 7.72 11.33
N CYS A 64 -38.70 7.08 10.36
CA CYS A 64 -39.18 7.69 9.15
C CYS A 64 -40.60 7.21 8.86
N GLN A 65 -41.35 7.97 8.08
CA GLN A 65 -42.66 7.58 7.59
C GLN A 65 -42.54 6.94 6.21
N HIS A 66 -43.17 5.78 6.04
CA HIS A 66 -43.30 5.16 4.75
C HIS A 66 -44.34 5.92 3.89
N VAL A 67 -43.88 6.62 2.85
CA VAL A 67 -44.76 7.44 2.01
C VAL A 67 -45.36 6.59 0.88
N LYS A 68 -44.52 5.88 0.12
CA LYS A 68 -44.97 5.12 -1.05
C LYS A 68 -43.95 4.06 -1.47
N ALA A 69 -44.43 2.91 -1.92
CA ALA A 69 -43.60 1.99 -2.68
C ALA A 69 -43.18 2.59 -4.03
N ALA A 70 -41.95 2.31 -4.44
CA ALA A 70 -41.43 2.65 -5.76
C ALA A 70 -41.01 1.37 -6.51
N PRO A 71 -40.90 1.41 -7.85
CA PRO A 71 -40.43 0.27 -8.62
C PRO A 71 -39.01 -0.16 -8.22
N LYS A 72 -38.65 -1.41 -8.54
CA LYS A 72 -37.26 -1.90 -8.58
C LYS A 72 -36.48 -1.76 -7.25
N GLN A 73 -37.05 -2.24 -6.15
CA GLN A 73 -36.44 -2.27 -4.80
C GLN A 73 -36.26 -0.91 -4.12
N TRP A 74 -36.88 0.15 -4.62
CA TRP A 74 -36.85 1.46 -3.97
C TRP A 74 -38.10 1.71 -3.13
N VAL A 75 -37.95 2.59 -2.16
CA VAL A 75 -39.03 3.06 -1.29
C VAL A 75 -38.88 4.55 -1.09
N ARG A 76 -40.01 5.26 -1.08
CA ARG A 76 -40.06 6.69 -0.76
C ARG A 76 -40.40 6.84 0.72
N ILE A 77 -39.52 7.51 1.45
CA ILE A 77 -39.66 7.73 2.90
C ILE A 77 -39.47 9.21 3.22
N ARG A 78 -40.05 9.62 4.35
CA ARG A 78 -39.88 10.96 4.94
C ARG A 78 -39.30 10.83 6.34
N CYS A 79 -38.15 11.43 6.60
CA CYS A 79 -37.47 11.40 7.89
C CYS A 79 -37.34 12.85 8.38
N GLY A 80 -38.22 13.28 9.28
CA GLY A 80 -38.38 14.71 9.60
C GLY A 80 -38.83 15.51 8.36
N ASP A 81 -38.10 16.59 8.06
CA ASP A 81 -38.41 17.48 6.91
C ASP A 81 -37.82 16.99 5.58
N VAL A 82 -36.99 15.94 5.60
CA VAL A 82 -36.34 15.42 4.39
C VAL A 82 -37.13 14.24 3.84
N GLU A 83 -37.47 14.31 2.56
CA GLU A 83 -38.17 13.24 1.84
C GLU A 83 -37.40 12.82 0.60
N GLY A 84 -37.29 11.52 0.37
CA GLY A 84 -36.62 10.99 -0.82
C GLY A 84 -36.76 9.49 -0.97
N PHE A 85 -36.05 8.95 -1.95
CA PHE A 85 -36.01 7.53 -2.28
C PHE A 85 -34.75 6.87 -1.72
N THR A 86 -34.92 5.68 -1.14
CA THR A 86 -33.82 4.79 -0.73
C THR A 86 -34.11 3.34 -1.11
N LEU A 87 -33.14 2.45 -0.94
CA LEU A 87 -33.30 1.02 -1.15
C LEU A 87 -34.12 0.40 -0.01
N LYS A 88 -35.06 -0.47 -0.37
CA LYS A 88 -35.93 -1.18 0.57
C LYS A 88 -35.15 -2.03 1.59
N SER A 89 -33.99 -2.56 1.22
CA SER A 89 -33.12 -3.33 2.11
C SER A 89 -32.45 -2.50 3.22
N LEU A 90 -32.52 -1.17 3.14
CA LEU A 90 -31.91 -0.25 4.11
C LEU A 90 -32.94 0.31 5.11
N VAL A 91 -34.19 -0.17 5.06
CA VAL A 91 -35.25 0.21 5.99
C VAL A 91 -35.94 -1.03 6.55
N GLY A 92 -36.42 -0.97 7.79
CA GLY A 92 -37.09 -2.08 8.47
C GLY A 92 -38.18 -1.57 9.40
N ALA A 93 -39.12 -2.43 9.77
CA ALA A 93 -40.23 -2.06 10.66
C ALA A 93 -39.77 -1.89 12.12
N GLU A 94 -38.73 -2.60 12.53
CA GLU A 94 -38.21 -2.57 13.89
C GLU A 94 -37.00 -1.64 13.97
N LYS A 95 -36.90 -0.90 15.07
CA LYS A 95 -35.72 -0.08 15.37
C LYS A 95 -34.53 -1.02 15.60
N PRO A 96 -33.41 -0.87 14.87
CA PRO A 96 -32.25 -1.72 15.09
C PRO A 96 -31.70 -1.49 16.50
N THR A 97 -31.29 -2.57 17.16
CA THR A 97 -30.63 -2.55 18.46
C THR A 97 -29.20 -3.07 18.33
N VAL A 98 -28.38 -2.83 19.35
CA VAL A 98 -26.94 -3.14 19.31
C VAL A 98 -26.73 -4.65 19.38
N GLU A 99 -27.47 -5.35 20.23
CA GLU A 99 -27.25 -6.77 20.56
C GLU A 99 -27.39 -7.69 19.33
N PRO A 100 -28.43 -7.58 18.48
CA PRO A 100 -28.53 -8.38 17.26
C PRO A 100 -27.43 -8.05 16.25
N LEU A 101 -27.00 -6.78 16.18
CA LEU A 101 -25.91 -6.38 15.29
C LEU A 101 -24.56 -6.92 15.77
N LEU A 102 -24.31 -6.96 17.08
CA LEU A 102 -23.13 -7.62 17.65
C LEU A 102 -23.15 -9.12 17.38
N ALA A 103 -24.31 -9.78 17.53
CA ALA A 103 -24.46 -11.20 17.21
C ALA A 103 -24.18 -11.47 15.72
N GLN A 104 -24.72 -10.66 14.81
CA GLN A 104 -24.43 -10.76 13.37
C GLN A 104 -22.95 -10.52 13.07
N ALA A 105 -22.30 -9.55 13.73
CA ALA A 105 -20.87 -9.28 13.56
C ALA A 105 -19.96 -10.43 14.03
N GLN A 106 -20.47 -11.31 14.91
CA GLN A 106 -19.76 -12.48 15.43
C GLN A 106 -20.11 -13.78 14.70
N ASP A 107 -21.20 -13.81 13.92
CA ASP A 107 -21.69 -15.00 13.24
C ASP A 107 -20.72 -15.46 12.13
N ALA A 108 -19.97 -16.53 12.41
CA ALA A 108 -18.99 -17.09 11.49
C ALA A 108 -19.59 -17.71 10.22
N SER A 109 -20.91 -17.93 10.16
CA SER A 109 -21.60 -18.38 8.95
C SER A 109 -21.73 -17.27 7.89
N LEU A 110 -21.60 -16.00 8.30
CA LEU A 110 -21.62 -14.84 7.41
C LEU A 110 -20.23 -14.53 6.85
N ASP A 111 -20.19 -14.05 5.61
CA ASP A 111 -18.96 -13.56 5.00
C ASP A 111 -18.36 -12.36 5.76
N ALA A 112 -17.06 -12.10 5.61
CA ALA A 112 -16.40 -11.05 6.40
C ALA A 112 -16.96 -9.66 6.12
N ARG A 113 -17.53 -9.41 4.93
CA ARG A 113 -18.10 -8.11 4.58
C ARG A 113 -19.44 -7.89 5.29
N ALA A 114 -20.30 -8.90 5.35
CA ALA A 114 -21.55 -8.84 6.11
C ALA A 114 -21.29 -8.65 7.61
N ARG A 115 -20.29 -9.37 8.17
CA ARG A 115 -19.86 -9.18 9.56
C ARG A 115 -19.32 -7.78 9.82
N LEU A 116 -18.49 -7.24 8.90
CA LEU A 116 -17.99 -5.87 8.98
C LEU A 116 -19.14 -4.85 8.94
N ASP A 117 -20.09 -5.01 8.02
CA ASP A 117 -21.25 -4.12 7.93
C ASP A 117 -22.07 -4.11 9.23
N ALA A 118 -22.34 -5.28 9.81
CA ALA A 118 -23.01 -5.38 11.11
C ALA A 118 -22.21 -4.69 12.23
N ALA A 119 -20.89 -4.86 12.27
CA ALA A 119 -20.03 -4.21 13.25
C ALA A 119 -20.00 -2.68 13.10
N VAL A 120 -19.96 -2.17 11.86
CA VAL A 120 -20.07 -0.73 11.56
C VAL A 120 -21.39 -0.19 12.07
N ARG A 121 -22.49 -0.89 11.81
CA ARG A 121 -23.83 -0.48 12.26
C ARG A 121 -23.95 -0.49 13.79
N ALA A 122 -23.46 -1.52 14.46
CA ALA A 122 -23.43 -1.60 15.92
C ALA A 122 -22.66 -0.42 16.53
N ALA A 123 -21.44 -0.16 16.03
CA ALA A 123 -20.59 0.92 16.53
C ALA A 123 -21.12 2.31 16.18
N THR A 124 -21.86 2.46 15.07
CA THR A 124 -22.51 3.74 14.72
C THR A 124 -23.72 4.00 15.63
N LEU A 125 -24.47 2.95 15.97
CA LEU A 125 -25.64 3.05 16.85
C LEU A 125 -25.23 3.32 18.31
N ALA A 126 -24.11 2.76 18.77
CA ALA A 126 -23.57 2.95 20.11
C ALA A 126 -22.05 3.21 20.07
N PRO A 127 -21.62 4.46 19.75
CA PRO A 127 -20.20 4.79 19.55
C PRO A 127 -19.32 4.76 20.81
N GLU A 128 -19.95 4.65 21.99
CA GLU A 128 -19.27 4.48 23.28
C GLU A 128 -19.25 3.00 23.74
N ASN A 129 -19.86 2.08 22.98
CA ASN A 129 -19.83 0.66 23.31
C ASN A 129 -18.48 0.03 22.92
N GLU A 130 -17.65 -0.30 23.91
CA GLU A 130 -16.30 -0.84 23.69
C GLU A 130 -16.30 -2.16 22.91
N GLN A 131 -17.28 -3.04 23.15
CA GLN A 131 -17.41 -4.30 22.44
C GLN A 131 -17.70 -4.07 20.94
N ALA A 132 -18.56 -3.10 20.62
CA ALA A 132 -18.85 -2.73 19.24
C ALA A 132 -17.62 -2.16 18.51
N LEU A 133 -16.87 -1.27 19.17
CA LEU A 133 -15.63 -0.70 18.63
C LEU A 133 -14.56 -1.77 18.41
N LYS A 134 -14.37 -2.67 19.38
CA LYS A 134 -13.43 -3.79 19.29
C LYS A 134 -13.78 -4.70 18.09
N LEU A 135 -15.04 -5.13 17.99
CA LEU A 135 -15.49 -5.96 16.87
C LEU A 135 -15.35 -5.24 15.53
N LEU A 136 -15.66 -3.94 15.46
CA LEU A 136 -15.46 -3.17 14.24
C LEU A 136 -14.00 -3.20 13.79
N SER A 137 -13.05 -2.98 14.71
CA SER A 137 -11.63 -3.07 14.37
C SER A 137 -11.23 -4.46 13.90
N GLU A 138 -11.65 -5.52 14.60
CA GLU A 138 -11.31 -6.91 14.23
C GLU A 138 -11.88 -7.29 12.86
N ARG A 139 -13.16 -6.97 12.61
CA ARG A 139 -13.83 -7.28 11.34
C ARG A 139 -13.30 -6.45 10.17
N PHE A 140 -12.81 -5.25 10.42
CA PHE A 140 -12.12 -4.46 9.40
C PHE A 140 -10.90 -5.20 8.85
N PHE A 141 -10.06 -5.76 9.73
CA PHE A 141 -8.88 -6.53 9.30
C PHE A 141 -9.28 -7.86 8.66
N ASP A 142 -10.28 -8.58 9.20
CA ASP A 142 -10.81 -9.80 8.56
C ASP A 142 -11.22 -9.57 7.11
N ALA A 143 -12.08 -8.55 6.88
CA ALA A 143 -12.56 -8.22 5.55
C ALA A 143 -11.41 -7.79 4.62
N SER A 144 -10.43 -7.07 5.15
CA SER A 144 -9.24 -6.64 4.40
C SER A 144 -8.35 -7.83 3.99
N PHE A 145 -8.16 -8.81 4.86
CA PHE A 145 -7.43 -10.04 4.53
C PHE A 145 -8.19 -10.92 3.53
N GLU A 146 -9.51 -11.04 3.65
CA GLU A 146 -10.32 -11.75 2.66
C GLU A 146 -10.24 -11.06 1.29
N GLN A 147 -10.31 -9.73 1.26
CA GLN A 147 -10.14 -8.94 0.04
C GLN A 147 -8.75 -9.14 -0.57
N LEU A 148 -7.70 -9.16 0.26
CA LEU A 148 -6.33 -9.44 -0.18
C LEU A 148 -6.21 -10.80 -0.88
N GLN A 149 -6.80 -11.86 -0.31
CA GLN A 149 -6.83 -13.18 -0.93
C GLN A 149 -7.56 -13.16 -2.28
N LYS A 150 -8.70 -12.47 -2.36
CA LYS A 150 -9.45 -12.30 -3.62
C LYS A 150 -8.63 -11.56 -4.68
N ASP A 151 -7.87 -10.54 -4.28
CA ASP A 151 -7.02 -9.77 -5.19
C ASP A 151 -5.81 -10.57 -5.67
N GLN A 152 -5.21 -11.40 -4.81
CA GLN A 152 -4.16 -12.34 -5.18
C GLN A 152 -4.60 -13.31 -6.28
N LEU A 153 -5.80 -13.89 -6.14
CA LEU A 153 -6.38 -14.80 -7.13
C LEU A 153 -6.63 -14.14 -8.49
N LYS A 154 -6.86 -12.82 -8.50
CA LYS A 154 -7.04 -12.02 -9.73
C LYS A 154 -5.72 -11.53 -10.34
N GLY A 155 -4.58 -11.92 -9.77
CA GLY A 155 -3.26 -11.47 -10.19
C GLY A 155 -2.77 -10.18 -9.52
N GLY A 156 -3.65 -9.46 -8.82
CA GLY A 156 -3.40 -8.29 -7.96
C GLY A 156 -2.69 -7.11 -8.62
N LEU A 157 -2.62 -5.97 -7.92
CA LEU A 157 -1.50 -5.06 -8.17
C LEU A 157 -0.23 -5.79 -7.75
N ARG A 158 0.83 -5.72 -8.56
CA ARG A 158 2.13 -6.29 -8.22
C ARG A 158 3.15 -5.18 -8.07
N GLU A 159 2.91 -4.29 -7.11
CA GLU A 159 3.92 -3.33 -6.68
C GLU A 159 4.86 -4.06 -5.72
N ALA A 160 5.82 -4.77 -6.29
CA ALA A 160 6.92 -5.34 -5.52
C ALA A 160 7.89 -4.22 -5.15
N SER A 161 8.12 -4.05 -3.86
CA SER A 161 9.19 -3.22 -3.32
C SER A 161 10.22 -4.17 -2.69
N LEU A 162 11.48 -4.00 -3.07
CA LEU A 162 12.56 -4.71 -2.41
C LEU A 162 12.94 -3.90 -1.18
N VAL A 163 12.77 -4.50 0.00
CA VAL A 163 13.20 -3.90 1.25
C VAL A 163 14.46 -4.63 1.69
N MET A 164 15.57 -3.91 1.68
CA MET A 164 16.86 -4.43 2.12
C MET A 164 16.97 -4.30 3.63
N ARG A 165 17.34 -5.40 4.29
CA ARG A 165 17.77 -5.34 5.69
C ARG A 165 19.28 -5.14 5.72
N ARG A 166 19.74 -4.03 6.31
CA ARG A 166 21.17 -3.86 6.58
C ARG A 166 21.49 -4.66 7.84
N VAL A 167 22.24 -5.74 7.70
CA VAL A 167 22.93 -6.34 8.86
C VAL A 167 24.21 -5.52 8.99
N LEU A 168 24.21 -4.54 9.90
CA LEU A 168 25.46 -3.85 10.25
C LEU A 168 26.43 -4.90 10.80
N GLN A 169 27.45 -5.26 10.04
CA GLN A 169 28.42 -6.32 10.39
C GLN A 169 29.23 -5.97 11.66
N ASP A 170 29.33 -4.69 12.01
CA ASP A 170 30.20 -4.22 13.09
C ASP A 170 29.50 -3.97 14.43
N VAL A 171 28.18 -4.22 14.51
CA VAL A 171 27.45 -4.11 15.79
C VAL A 171 27.30 -5.52 16.38
N PRO A 172 27.98 -5.86 17.51
CA PRO A 172 28.20 -7.24 17.94
C PRO A 172 26.97 -8.11 18.21
N VAL A 173 25.76 -7.54 18.29
CA VAL A 173 24.51 -8.30 18.50
C VAL A 173 23.33 -7.55 17.87
N VAL A 174 23.32 -7.32 16.55
CA VAL A 174 22.07 -6.85 15.91
C VAL A 174 21.07 -8.01 15.94
N LYS A 175 20.11 -7.93 16.86
CA LYS A 175 18.97 -8.85 16.93
C LYS A 175 18.38 -8.98 15.53
N ARG A 176 18.24 -10.20 15.04
CA ARG A 176 17.65 -10.40 13.72
C ARG A 176 16.20 -9.94 13.73
N GLU A 177 15.92 -8.85 13.03
CA GLU A 177 14.55 -8.39 12.83
C GLU A 177 13.77 -9.44 12.04
N SER A 178 12.63 -9.80 12.58
CA SER A 178 11.64 -10.63 11.90
C SER A 178 11.06 -9.88 10.69
N GLY A 179 10.54 -10.62 9.70
CA GLY A 179 9.84 -10.02 8.55
C GLY A 179 8.74 -9.02 8.95
N PRO A 180 7.89 -9.33 9.96
CA PRO A 180 6.93 -8.36 10.50
C PRO A 180 7.55 -7.06 11.03
N GLU A 181 8.67 -7.12 11.75
CA GLU A 181 9.38 -5.93 12.24
C GLU A 181 9.89 -5.09 11.06
N GLY A 182 10.49 -5.73 10.06
CA GLY A 182 10.98 -5.05 8.86
C GLY A 182 9.87 -4.37 8.04
N VAL A 183 8.73 -5.06 7.82
CA VAL A 183 7.55 -4.49 7.15
C VAL A 183 6.98 -3.32 7.95
N THR A 184 6.89 -3.48 9.27
CA THR A 184 6.40 -2.42 10.17
C THR A 184 7.28 -1.19 10.04
N ARG A 185 8.60 -1.31 10.19
CA ARG A 185 9.53 -0.18 10.06
C ARG A 185 9.39 0.56 8.72
N GLU A 186 9.31 -0.16 7.59
CA GLU A 186 9.16 0.49 6.29
C GLU A 186 7.82 1.24 6.14
N LEU A 187 6.74 0.67 6.65
CA LEU A 187 5.44 1.32 6.72
C LEU A 187 5.48 2.53 7.64
N GLU A 188 6.26 2.47 8.72
CA GLU A 188 6.43 3.55 9.68
C GLU A 188 7.22 4.76 9.13
N LYS A 189 7.86 4.62 7.96
CA LYS A 189 8.52 5.74 7.27
C LYS A 189 7.55 6.74 6.61
N ILE A 190 6.23 6.58 6.72
CA ILE A 190 5.28 7.67 6.43
C ILE A 190 4.99 8.41 7.73
N GLU A 191 4.80 9.72 7.65
CA GLU A 191 4.07 10.44 8.70
C GLU A 191 2.60 10.04 8.69
N TYR A 192 2.14 9.51 9.81
CA TYR A 192 0.73 9.26 10.14
C TYR A 192 0.48 9.81 11.53
N ASP A 193 -0.77 9.98 11.92
CA ASP A 193 -1.13 10.35 13.30
C ASP A 193 -1.18 9.10 14.18
N TRP A 194 -1.60 7.97 13.60
CA TRP A 194 -1.51 6.63 14.17
C TRP A 194 -1.55 5.59 13.05
N HIS A 195 -1.04 4.40 13.31
CA HIS A 195 -1.25 3.25 12.44
C HIS A 195 -1.49 1.98 13.24
N ARG A 196 -2.21 1.03 12.64
CA ARG A 196 -2.35 -0.32 13.17
C ARG A 196 -2.04 -1.31 12.07
N ILE A 197 -1.24 -2.33 12.40
CA ILE A 197 -0.84 -3.37 11.47
C ILE A 197 -1.17 -4.74 12.06
N GLU A 198 -1.74 -5.59 11.23
CA GLU A 198 -2.04 -6.99 11.56
C GLU A 198 -1.32 -7.90 10.57
N PHE A 199 -0.86 -9.05 11.07
CA PHE A 199 -0.12 -10.05 10.30
C PHE A 199 -0.86 -11.39 10.33
N ARG A 200 -0.89 -12.11 9.20
CA ARG A 200 -1.40 -13.49 9.10
C ARG A 200 -0.42 -14.32 8.27
N GLY A 201 0.46 -15.05 8.96
CA GLY A 201 1.60 -15.69 8.31
C GLY A 201 2.48 -14.64 7.65
N ASN A 202 2.61 -14.71 6.32
CA ASN A 202 3.38 -13.75 5.53
C ASN A 202 2.54 -12.65 4.88
N ALA A 203 1.23 -12.61 5.11
CA ALA A 203 0.35 -11.54 4.68
C ALA A 203 0.25 -10.46 5.76
N PHE A 204 0.01 -9.22 5.35
CA PHE A 204 -0.22 -8.10 6.25
C PHE A 204 -1.31 -7.17 5.74
N VAL A 205 -1.96 -6.49 6.68
CA VAL A 205 -2.83 -5.34 6.43
C VAL A 205 -2.42 -4.24 7.40
N SER A 206 -2.16 -3.05 6.89
CA SER A 206 -1.83 -1.86 7.67
C SER A 206 -2.85 -0.76 7.39
N ALA A 207 -3.46 -0.25 8.45
CA ALA A 207 -4.37 0.87 8.46
C ALA A 207 -3.68 2.08 9.08
N MET A 208 -3.54 3.16 8.32
CA MET A 208 -2.82 4.37 8.71
C MET A 208 -3.74 5.58 8.59
N TYR A 209 -3.78 6.42 9.59
CA TYR A 209 -4.56 7.65 9.54
C TYR A 209 -3.65 8.86 9.42
N ARG A 210 -3.98 9.76 8.49
CA ARG A 210 -3.28 11.03 8.30
C ARG A 210 -4.26 12.08 7.81
N GLY A 211 -4.43 13.16 8.57
CA GLY A 211 -5.13 14.36 8.10
C GLY A 211 -6.56 14.09 7.59
N GLY A 212 -7.34 13.30 8.34
CA GLY A 212 -8.73 12.99 7.99
C GLY A 212 -8.92 11.83 7.01
N ALA A 213 -7.84 11.24 6.48
CA ALA A 213 -7.90 10.10 5.57
C ALA A 213 -7.33 8.84 6.22
N LEU A 214 -7.99 7.71 5.96
CA LEU A 214 -7.48 6.37 6.26
C LEU A 214 -6.85 5.79 5.00
N ALA A 215 -5.54 5.57 5.04
CA ALA A 215 -4.80 4.81 4.05
C ALA A 215 -4.70 3.34 4.48
N VAL A 216 -5.01 2.41 3.58
CA VAL A 216 -4.92 0.97 3.85
C VAL A 216 -3.95 0.34 2.87
N TYR A 217 -2.95 -0.35 3.40
CA TYR A 217 -1.97 -1.12 2.66
C TYR A 217 -2.21 -2.60 2.95
N ALA A 218 -2.37 -3.41 1.92
CA ALA A 218 -2.46 -4.85 2.08
C ALA A 218 -1.51 -5.55 1.11
N GLY A 219 -0.83 -6.57 1.60
CA GLY A 219 0.22 -7.21 0.85
C GLY A 219 0.74 -8.48 1.49
N ALA A 220 1.82 -9.00 0.90
CA ALA A 220 2.56 -10.11 1.45
C ALA A 220 4.05 -9.77 1.47
N PHE A 221 4.78 -10.41 2.37
CA PHE A 221 6.23 -10.38 2.38
C PHE A 221 6.78 -11.80 2.24
N SER A 222 8.02 -11.90 1.80
CA SER A 222 8.76 -13.16 1.78
C SER A 222 10.22 -12.86 2.08
N SER A 223 10.86 -13.70 2.89
CA SER A 223 12.32 -13.75 2.91
C SER A 223 12.78 -14.05 1.48
N ALA A 224 13.51 -13.13 0.85
CA ALA A 224 14.19 -13.47 -0.37
C ALA A 224 15.41 -14.28 0.06
N THR A 225 15.25 -15.60 0.17
CA THR A 225 16.40 -16.50 0.19
C THR A 225 17.10 -16.24 -1.13
N SER A 226 18.24 -15.52 -1.07
CA SER A 226 18.94 -14.89 -2.19
C SER A 226 18.60 -15.49 -3.56
N LEU A 227 17.79 -14.76 -4.36
CA LEU A 227 17.57 -15.10 -5.76
C LEU A 227 18.84 -14.93 -6.61
N TYR A 228 19.88 -14.32 -6.04
CA TYR A 228 21.18 -14.11 -6.64
C TYR A 228 22.17 -15.11 -6.05
N LYS A 229 22.11 -16.36 -6.54
CA LYS A 229 23.17 -17.36 -6.32
C LYS A 229 24.47 -16.99 -7.05
N LEU A 230 24.98 -15.77 -6.86
CA LEU A 230 26.44 -15.61 -6.88
C LEU A 230 26.88 -16.19 -5.55
N GLU A 231 27.56 -17.35 -5.58
CA GLU A 231 28.06 -18.10 -4.41
C GLU A 231 29.07 -17.31 -3.54
N LEU A 232 29.17 -16.00 -3.74
CA LEU A 232 30.18 -15.10 -3.24
C LEU A 232 29.60 -14.02 -2.28
N GLU A 233 28.30 -13.97 -2.02
CA GLU A 233 27.68 -12.88 -1.23
C GLU A 233 27.49 -13.23 0.25
N ASP A 234 28.02 -12.36 1.11
CA ASP A 234 27.71 -12.27 2.54
C ASP A 234 26.25 -11.82 2.75
N ARG A 235 25.68 -12.25 3.88
CA ARG A 235 24.24 -12.44 4.12
C ARG A 235 23.41 -11.15 4.32
N ASP A 236 23.23 -10.35 3.27
CA ASP A 236 22.11 -9.39 3.26
C ASP A 236 20.79 -10.18 3.20
N GLU A 237 20.06 -10.24 4.32
CA GLU A 237 18.70 -10.79 4.35
C GLU A 237 17.74 -9.81 3.66
N GLU A 238 17.64 -9.90 2.34
CA GLU A 238 16.62 -9.17 1.59
C GLU A 238 15.24 -9.76 1.91
N PHE A 239 14.26 -8.91 2.20
CA PHE A 239 12.87 -9.35 2.20
C PHE A 239 12.08 -8.56 1.17
N ARG A 240 11.36 -9.31 0.34
CA ARG A 240 10.52 -8.75 -0.69
C ARG A 240 9.17 -8.43 -0.06
N VAL A 241 8.72 -7.20 -0.19
CA VAL A 241 7.36 -6.81 0.19
C VAL A 241 6.58 -6.52 -1.08
N VAL A 242 5.44 -7.16 -1.24
CA VAL A 242 4.56 -6.98 -2.40
C VAL A 242 3.28 -6.32 -1.92
N ILE A 243 3.10 -5.06 -2.29
CA ILE A 243 1.84 -4.34 -2.09
C ILE A 243 0.86 -4.80 -3.16
N GLN A 244 -0.25 -5.38 -2.71
CA GLN A 244 -1.28 -5.95 -3.56
C GLN A 244 -2.52 -5.08 -3.63
N SER A 245 -2.77 -4.31 -2.58
CA SER A 245 -3.84 -3.31 -2.54
C SER A 245 -3.39 -2.08 -1.77
N ARG A 246 -3.80 -0.91 -2.26
CA ARG A 246 -3.65 0.38 -1.60
C ARG A 246 -4.93 1.19 -1.80
N SER A 247 -5.52 1.66 -0.73
CA SER A 247 -6.63 2.60 -0.77
C SER A 247 -6.36 3.79 0.15
N SER A 248 -7.02 4.90 -0.15
CA SER A 248 -7.04 6.10 0.69
C SER A 248 -8.44 6.67 0.61
N THR A 249 -9.14 6.73 1.74
CA THR A 249 -10.52 7.20 1.80
C THR A 249 -10.73 8.06 3.03
N PRO A 250 -11.64 9.05 2.98
CA PRO A 250 -12.19 9.63 4.21
C PRO A 250 -12.72 8.52 5.11
N VAL A 251 -12.57 8.67 6.41
CA VAL A 251 -13.00 7.69 7.41
C VAL A 251 -14.03 8.31 8.34
N SER A 252 -14.99 7.52 8.80
CA SER A 252 -15.91 7.99 9.84
C SER A 252 -15.21 8.05 11.18
N GLU A 253 -15.63 8.97 12.04
CA GLU A 253 -15.13 9.10 13.42
C GLU A 253 -15.21 7.78 14.20
N VAL A 254 -16.27 7.00 13.98
CA VAL A 254 -16.49 5.70 14.63
C VAL A 254 -15.43 4.68 14.20
N LEU A 255 -15.14 4.57 12.90
CA LEU A 255 -14.11 3.64 12.41
C LEU A 255 -12.71 4.11 12.82
N GLN A 256 -12.45 5.42 12.79
CA GLN A 256 -11.21 5.99 13.31
C GLN A 256 -11.00 5.64 14.79
N ARG A 257 -12.03 5.83 15.63
CA ARG A 257 -11.99 5.49 17.05
C ARG A 257 -11.73 4.01 17.27
N ALA A 258 -12.42 3.14 16.55
CA ALA A 258 -12.25 1.69 16.63
C ALA A 258 -10.82 1.25 16.26
N LEU A 259 -10.28 1.74 15.13
CA LEU A 259 -8.94 1.36 14.67
C LEU A 259 -7.81 1.95 15.53
N ARG A 260 -8.06 3.10 16.18
CA ARG A 260 -7.10 3.72 17.09
C ARG A 260 -6.87 2.88 18.35
N GLN A 261 -7.82 2.04 18.76
CA GLN A 261 -7.62 1.08 19.83
C GLN A 261 -6.55 0.05 19.40
N GLY A 262 -5.41 0.03 20.10
CA GLY A 262 -4.26 -0.82 19.72
C GLY A 262 -3.43 -0.30 18.55
N ALA A 263 -3.70 0.91 18.06
CA ALA A 263 -2.82 1.58 17.13
C ALA A 263 -1.54 2.05 17.82
N ARG A 264 -0.44 2.03 17.08
CA ARG A 264 0.82 2.63 17.47
C ARG A 264 0.80 4.11 17.13
N THR A 265 1.27 4.93 18.06
CA THR A 265 1.62 6.32 17.77
C THR A 265 2.97 6.37 17.07
N PRO A 266 3.21 7.32 16.16
CA PRO A 266 4.52 7.49 15.54
C PRO A 266 5.57 7.68 16.62
N THR A 267 6.65 6.92 16.55
CA THR A 267 7.85 7.27 17.28
C THR A 267 8.39 8.56 16.65
N PRO A 268 8.68 9.62 17.41
CA PRO A 268 9.27 10.85 16.88
C PRO A 268 10.73 10.68 16.46
N ASP A 269 11.22 9.44 16.40
CA ASP A 269 12.60 9.10 16.08
C ASP A 269 12.98 9.61 14.68
N GLU A 270 13.96 10.52 14.63
CA GLU A 270 14.53 11.03 13.39
C GLU A 270 15.20 9.91 12.57
N GLU A 271 15.63 8.83 13.23
CA GLU A 271 16.27 7.68 12.59
C GLU A 271 15.25 6.79 11.85
N LYS A 272 13.94 6.96 12.07
CA LYS A 272 12.91 6.08 11.47
C LYS A 272 12.92 6.09 9.95
N TYR A 273 13.37 7.17 9.34
CA TYR A 273 13.38 7.32 7.88
C TYR A 273 14.57 6.66 7.22
N SER A 274 15.57 6.20 7.97
CA SER A 274 16.93 6.12 7.45
C SER A 274 17.68 4.92 8.01
N ALA A 275 18.02 3.96 7.15
CA ALA A 275 19.24 3.15 7.39
C ALA A 275 20.51 3.98 7.12
N THR A 276 20.36 5.14 6.47
CA THR A 276 21.41 6.13 6.19
C THR A 276 20.81 7.52 6.33
N HIS A 277 21.54 8.46 6.94
CA HIS A 277 21.19 9.87 7.19
C HIS A 277 20.75 10.71 5.96
N GLN A 278 20.54 10.06 4.82
CA GLN A 278 20.20 10.62 3.52
C GLN A 278 18.74 10.36 3.13
N GLU A 279 18.05 9.40 3.76
CA GLU A 279 16.59 9.23 3.63
C GLU A 279 15.86 10.20 4.59
N SER A 280 14.74 10.81 4.15
CA SER A 280 14.00 11.80 4.96
C SER A 280 12.49 11.79 4.66
N PRO A 281 11.63 12.29 5.56
CA PRO A 281 10.17 12.33 5.35
C PRO A 281 9.77 13.08 4.08
N ASP A 282 10.46 14.17 3.79
CA ASP A 282 10.18 15.07 2.66
C ASP A 282 10.53 14.49 1.28
N MET A 283 10.99 13.23 1.20
CA MET A 283 11.26 12.58 -0.07
C MET A 283 9.97 12.43 -0.87
N PRO A 284 9.86 13.02 -2.07
CA PRO A 284 8.65 12.91 -2.87
C PRO A 284 8.47 11.48 -3.39
N ALA A 285 7.24 10.99 -3.38
CA ALA A 285 6.89 9.77 -4.09
C ALA A 285 7.01 10.00 -5.60
N LEU A 286 7.51 9.00 -6.33
CA LEU A 286 7.52 9.04 -7.79
C LEU A 286 6.09 9.16 -8.34
N SER A 287 5.94 9.97 -9.39
CA SER A 287 4.71 10.01 -10.18
C SER A 287 4.38 8.62 -10.73
N GLY A 288 3.11 8.36 -11.05
CA GLY A 288 2.72 7.05 -11.60
C GLY A 288 3.45 6.68 -12.90
N GLU A 289 3.85 7.66 -13.70
CA GLU A 289 4.65 7.43 -14.91
C GLU A 289 6.12 7.17 -14.59
N SER A 290 6.74 8.02 -13.76
CA SER A 290 8.12 7.83 -13.32
C SER A 290 8.31 6.50 -12.59
N LEU A 291 7.34 6.09 -11.78
CA LEU A 291 7.32 4.79 -11.13
C LEU A 291 7.38 3.64 -12.15
N ARG A 292 6.57 3.69 -13.21
CA ARG A 292 6.60 2.64 -14.25
C ARG A 292 7.94 2.57 -14.94
N HIS A 293 8.55 3.71 -15.24
CA HIS A 293 9.89 3.74 -15.84
C HIS A 293 10.95 3.20 -14.87
N TYR A 294 10.89 3.62 -13.61
CA TYR A 294 11.81 3.15 -12.58
C TYR A 294 11.74 1.62 -12.41
N LEU A 295 10.53 1.06 -12.30
CA LEU A 295 10.31 -0.38 -12.17
C LEU A 295 10.68 -1.20 -13.43
N SER A 296 10.88 -0.54 -14.58
CA SER A 296 11.36 -1.21 -15.79
C SER A 296 12.89 -1.33 -15.85
N LEU A 297 13.60 -0.67 -14.93
CA LEU A 297 15.05 -0.78 -14.79
C LEU A 297 15.41 -1.99 -13.92
N PRO A 298 16.50 -2.70 -14.26
CA PRO A 298 17.14 -3.63 -13.32
C PRO A 298 17.42 -2.95 -11.97
N SER A 299 17.13 -3.66 -10.88
CA SER A 299 17.31 -3.12 -9.52
C SER A 299 18.76 -3.10 -9.06
N ARG A 300 19.65 -3.85 -9.71
CA ARG A 300 21.07 -3.98 -9.36
C ARG A 300 21.93 -3.90 -10.61
N TRP A 301 23.06 -3.22 -10.47
CA TRP A 301 24.05 -3.01 -11.50
C TRP A 301 25.44 -3.16 -10.91
N TYR A 302 26.34 -3.83 -11.62
CA TYR A 302 27.73 -4.00 -11.22
C TYR A 302 28.62 -3.14 -12.11
N THR A 303 29.49 -2.33 -11.50
CA THR A 303 30.39 -1.44 -12.22
C THR A 303 31.45 -2.27 -12.94
N LEU A 304 31.73 -1.91 -14.19
CA LEU A 304 32.77 -2.51 -15.01
C LEU A 304 34.00 -1.61 -15.03
N SER A 305 35.16 -2.24 -15.03
CA SER A 305 36.43 -1.59 -15.34
C SER A 305 36.80 -1.89 -16.79
N GLU A 306 37.44 -0.95 -17.46
CA GLU A 306 38.04 -1.18 -18.78
C GLU A 306 39.46 -1.72 -18.59
N SER A 307 39.77 -2.86 -19.19
CA SER A 307 41.13 -3.42 -19.17
C SER A 307 42.05 -2.63 -20.12
N ASP A 308 43.36 -2.88 -20.03
CA ASP A 308 44.35 -2.32 -20.98
C ASP A 308 44.07 -2.72 -22.44
N SER A 309 43.32 -3.81 -22.66
CA SER A 309 42.91 -4.27 -24.00
C SER A 309 41.60 -3.63 -24.48
N GLY A 310 40.99 -2.74 -23.71
CA GLY A 310 39.67 -2.16 -23.99
C GLY A 310 38.49 -3.11 -23.71
N GLU A 311 38.72 -4.24 -23.03
CA GLU A 311 37.64 -5.14 -22.62
C GLU A 311 36.99 -4.64 -21.32
N TYR A 312 35.65 -4.62 -21.26
CA TYR A 312 34.96 -4.37 -20.00
C TYR A 312 34.97 -5.64 -19.14
N ILE A 313 35.61 -5.54 -17.97
CA ILE A 313 35.74 -6.63 -17.00
C ILE A 313 35.04 -6.29 -15.70
N LEU A 314 34.55 -7.32 -15.02
CA LEU A 314 34.08 -7.21 -13.64
C LEU A 314 35.23 -7.53 -12.71
N ASP A 315 35.87 -6.50 -12.16
CA ASP A 315 36.99 -6.65 -11.23
C ASP A 315 36.49 -6.84 -9.79
N THR A 316 36.81 -7.98 -9.19
CA THR A 316 36.40 -8.32 -7.82
C THR A 316 37.51 -8.14 -6.78
N SER A 317 38.72 -7.77 -7.21
CA SER A 317 39.92 -7.69 -6.38
C SER A 317 39.73 -6.86 -5.11
N CYS A 318 39.24 -5.63 -5.25
CA CYS A 318 38.94 -4.74 -4.14
C CYS A 318 37.44 -4.60 -3.88
N GLY A 319 36.75 -5.72 -4.00
CA GLY A 319 35.32 -5.78 -3.79
C GLY A 319 34.52 -5.36 -5.00
N LEU A 320 33.31 -5.88 -5.06
CA LEU A 320 32.40 -5.66 -6.16
C LEU A 320 31.65 -4.34 -5.96
N TRP A 321 31.92 -3.32 -6.76
CA TRP A 321 31.18 -2.05 -6.69
C TRP A 321 29.96 -2.04 -7.59
N GLY A 322 28.94 -1.30 -7.21
CA GLY A 322 27.87 -0.97 -8.13
C GLY A 322 26.72 -0.19 -7.55
N VAL A 323 25.60 -0.27 -8.26
CA VAL A 323 24.42 0.55 -8.05
C VAL A 323 23.23 -0.33 -7.72
N ASP A 324 22.59 -0.06 -6.59
CA ASP A 324 21.25 -0.57 -6.31
C ASP A 324 20.22 0.55 -6.52
N LEU A 325 19.25 0.27 -7.38
CA LEU A 325 18.02 1.04 -7.49
C LEU A 325 17.02 0.51 -6.46
N ARG A 326 16.72 1.33 -5.46
CA ARG A 326 15.79 0.98 -4.38
C ARG A 326 14.51 1.79 -4.46
N MET A 327 13.45 1.19 -3.96
CA MET A 327 12.17 1.85 -3.79
C MET A 327 11.51 1.29 -2.54
N ASP A 328 11.05 2.20 -1.67
CA ASP A 328 10.29 1.81 -0.51
C ASP A 328 8.80 1.61 -0.81
N LEU A 329 8.04 1.23 0.22
CA LEU A 329 6.59 1.01 0.12
C LEU A 329 5.82 2.28 -0.27
N HIS A 330 6.44 3.45 -0.17
CA HIS A 330 5.84 4.75 -0.42
C HIS A 330 6.18 5.30 -1.80
N ARG A 331 6.82 4.48 -2.65
CA ARG A 331 7.26 4.83 -4.00
C ARG A 331 8.32 5.93 -4.01
N ARG A 332 9.06 6.08 -2.91
CA ARG A 332 10.22 6.96 -2.85
C ARG A 332 11.40 6.14 -3.34
N ALA A 333 12.07 6.65 -4.35
CA ALA A 333 13.14 5.94 -5.04
C ALA A 333 14.50 6.52 -4.69
N SER A 334 15.50 5.66 -4.58
CA SER A 334 16.87 6.03 -4.28
C SER A 334 17.87 5.17 -5.03
N ILE A 335 19.02 5.76 -5.34
CA ILE A 335 20.18 5.12 -5.97
C ILE A 335 21.22 4.95 -4.90
N TRP A 336 21.65 3.73 -4.66
CA TRP A 336 22.67 3.41 -3.68
C TRP A 336 23.95 3.03 -4.41
N TRP A 337 24.99 3.84 -4.25
CA TRP A 337 26.34 3.47 -4.65
C TRP A 337 27.00 2.75 -3.50
N ARG A 338 27.30 1.46 -3.68
CA ARG A 338 27.92 0.67 -2.62
C ARG A 338 28.90 -0.36 -3.15
N ARG A 339 29.74 -0.80 -2.22
CA ARG A 339 30.58 -1.98 -2.35
C ARG A 339 29.77 -3.18 -1.85
N PHE A 340 29.46 -4.12 -2.74
CA PHE A 340 28.74 -5.35 -2.44
C PHE A 340 29.60 -6.39 -1.73
N GLN A 341 30.93 -6.32 -1.82
CA GLN A 341 31.86 -7.28 -1.21
C GLN A 341 33.12 -6.61 -0.68
N GLY A 342 33.64 -7.09 0.45
CA GLY A 342 34.91 -6.66 1.04
C GLY A 342 34.69 -5.84 2.31
N GLY A 343 35.24 -6.31 3.43
CA GLY A 343 35.13 -5.65 4.72
C GLY A 343 35.71 -4.24 4.70
N GLY A 344 34.98 -3.30 5.28
CA GLY A 344 35.34 -1.89 5.38
C GLY A 344 34.08 -1.02 5.46
N GLU A 345 34.19 0.11 6.17
CA GLU A 345 33.15 1.16 6.18
C GLU A 345 33.06 1.79 4.78
N ALA A 346 32.44 1.10 3.83
CA ALA A 346 32.17 1.69 2.54
C ALA A 346 31.25 2.89 2.75
N THR A 347 31.68 4.06 2.27
CA THR A 347 30.85 5.25 2.21
C THR A 347 29.72 5.00 1.21
N GLU A 348 28.61 4.47 1.73
CA GLU A 348 27.37 4.36 0.96
C GLU A 348 26.91 5.77 0.62
N SER A 349 26.81 6.06 -0.68
CA SER A 349 26.14 7.27 -1.14
C SER A 349 24.74 6.91 -1.62
N VAL A 350 23.75 7.59 -1.07
CA VAL A 350 22.33 7.41 -1.35
C VAL A 350 21.81 8.68 -2.01
N ILE A 351 21.51 8.57 -3.31
CA ILE A 351 21.03 9.70 -4.10
C ILE A 351 19.53 9.54 -4.34
N ARG A 352 18.76 10.59 -4.09
CA ARG A 352 17.30 10.54 -4.19
C ARG A 352 16.88 10.63 -5.65
N VAL A 353 15.88 9.85 -6.07
CA VAL A 353 15.26 9.96 -7.40
C VAL A 353 13.91 10.64 -7.24
N VAL A 354 13.77 11.83 -7.82
CA VAL A 354 12.53 12.62 -7.75
C VAL A 354 11.69 12.50 -9.02
N GLY A 355 12.27 12.00 -10.11
CA GLY A 355 11.61 11.82 -11.38
C GLY A 355 12.38 10.87 -12.28
N VAL A 356 11.63 10.16 -13.12
CA VAL A 356 12.19 9.30 -14.17
C VAL A 356 11.38 9.52 -15.43
N SER A 357 12.08 9.74 -16.55
CA SER A 357 11.50 9.80 -17.88
C SER A 357 12.25 8.87 -18.82
N LYS A 358 11.56 8.40 -19.86
CA LYS A 358 12.16 7.60 -20.94
C LYS A 358 12.39 8.49 -22.16
N THR A 359 13.57 8.38 -22.76
CA THR A 359 13.98 9.07 -23.98
C THR A 359 14.32 8.04 -25.06
N PRO A 360 14.50 8.43 -26.34
CA PRO A 360 14.97 7.50 -27.37
C PRO A 360 16.32 6.85 -27.04
N GLY A 361 17.19 7.52 -26.27
CA GLY A 361 18.52 7.05 -25.89
C GLY A 361 18.61 6.33 -24.54
N GLY A 362 17.50 6.14 -23.83
CA GLY A 362 17.48 5.48 -22.51
C GLY A 362 16.56 6.16 -21.51
N TYR A 363 17.03 6.37 -20.30
CA TYR A 363 16.29 6.93 -19.17
C TYR A 363 16.99 8.18 -18.64
N GLN A 364 16.21 9.17 -18.22
CA GLN A 364 16.71 10.31 -17.45
C GLN A 364 16.16 10.22 -16.04
N LEU A 365 17.06 10.16 -15.05
CA LEU A 365 16.74 10.15 -13.64
C LEU A 365 17.03 11.53 -13.08
N GLN A 366 16.00 12.21 -12.59
CA GLN A 366 16.15 13.46 -11.87
C GLN A 366 16.52 13.13 -10.44
N LEU A 367 17.70 13.61 -10.03
CA LEU A 367 18.32 13.33 -8.76
C LEU A 367 18.25 14.54 -7.84
N ARG A 368 18.08 14.31 -6.53
CA ARG A 368 18.15 15.36 -5.51
C ARG A 368 19.09 14.93 -4.38
N TYR A 369 20.12 15.74 -4.13
CA TYR A 369 21.04 15.54 -3.02
C TYR A 369 20.51 16.18 -1.73
N ARG A 370 21.07 15.80 -0.57
CA ARG A 370 20.71 16.38 0.73
C ARG A 370 20.90 17.90 0.77
N SER A 371 21.90 18.42 0.05
CA SER A 371 22.16 19.87 -0.10
C SER A 371 21.07 20.62 -0.89
N GLY A 372 20.04 19.92 -1.38
CA GLY A 372 19.01 20.49 -2.25
C GLY A 372 19.42 20.57 -3.73
N PHE A 373 20.70 20.30 -4.05
CA PHE A 373 21.20 20.31 -5.42
C PHE A 373 20.47 19.26 -6.26
N GLN A 374 19.99 19.68 -7.43
CA GLN A 374 19.34 18.80 -8.39
C GLN A 374 20.30 18.49 -9.53
N LYS A 375 20.41 17.22 -9.89
CA LYS A 375 21.21 16.75 -11.02
C LYS A 375 20.36 15.84 -11.90
N THR A 376 20.67 15.77 -13.18
CA THR A 376 20.08 14.75 -14.05
C THR A 376 21.14 13.71 -14.38
N LEU A 377 20.83 12.46 -14.08
CA LEU A 377 21.61 11.30 -14.48
C LEU A 377 20.98 10.72 -15.74
N THR A 378 21.78 10.51 -16.77
CA THR A 378 21.34 9.81 -17.98
C THR A 378 21.79 8.35 -17.91
N LEU A 379 20.83 7.44 -18.04
CA LEU A 379 21.06 6.00 -18.09
C LEU A 379 20.72 5.49 -19.49
N SER A 380 21.74 5.21 -20.30
CA SER A 380 21.55 4.58 -21.59
C SER A 380 21.33 3.08 -21.43
N TRP A 381 20.07 2.66 -21.56
CA TRP A 381 19.63 1.26 -21.43
C TRP A 381 18.37 0.96 -22.27
N PRO A 382 18.34 -0.14 -23.04
CA PRO A 382 19.48 -1.03 -23.34
C PRO A 382 20.53 -0.33 -24.23
N THR A 383 21.79 -0.77 -24.19
CA THR A 383 22.80 -0.36 -25.19
C THR A 383 22.89 -1.36 -26.35
N SER A 384 23.75 -1.10 -27.34
CA SER A 384 24.05 -2.05 -28.42
C SER A 384 24.75 -3.32 -27.91
N VAL A 385 25.37 -3.26 -26.73
CA VAL A 385 25.97 -4.42 -26.06
C VAL A 385 24.94 -4.99 -25.10
N ALA A 386 24.60 -6.25 -25.29
CA ALA A 386 23.62 -6.94 -24.46
C ALA A 386 24.02 -6.87 -22.97
N ASN A 387 23.05 -6.56 -22.11
CA ASN A 387 23.21 -6.47 -20.64
C ASN A 387 24.15 -5.37 -20.12
N MET A 388 24.68 -4.49 -20.98
CA MET A 388 25.49 -3.34 -20.56
C MET A 388 24.66 -2.05 -20.58
N ALA A 389 24.80 -1.25 -19.53
CA ALA A 389 24.31 0.11 -19.41
C ALA A 389 25.47 1.10 -19.30
N ARG A 390 25.24 2.31 -19.80
CA ARG A 390 26.13 3.45 -19.58
C ARG A 390 25.43 4.47 -18.69
N TRP A 391 26.09 4.82 -17.60
CA TRP A 391 25.62 5.80 -16.65
C TRP A 391 26.43 7.08 -16.80
N ASP A 392 25.74 8.19 -17.02
CA ASP A 392 26.35 9.50 -17.20
C ASP A 392 25.78 10.45 -16.14
N LEU A 393 26.60 10.75 -15.14
CA LEU A 393 26.22 11.65 -14.05
C LEU A 393 26.10 13.12 -14.52
N GLY A 394 26.42 13.47 -15.76
CA GLY A 394 26.34 14.84 -16.28
C GLY A 394 27.41 15.79 -15.71
N PRO A 395 27.63 16.95 -16.35
CA PRO A 395 28.64 17.93 -15.94
C PRO A 395 28.42 18.43 -14.49
N PRO A 396 29.47 18.88 -13.77
CA PRO A 396 30.81 19.25 -14.26
C PRO A 396 31.88 18.15 -14.23
N ASN A 397 31.63 17.00 -13.61
CA ASN A 397 32.57 15.88 -13.57
C ASN A 397 32.03 14.76 -14.47
N GLU A 398 32.51 14.68 -15.72
CA GLU A 398 32.10 13.69 -16.73
C GLU A 398 32.54 12.25 -16.40
N THR A 399 32.31 11.79 -15.18
CA THR A 399 32.55 10.40 -14.83
C THR A 399 31.46 9.55 -15.49
N LYS A 400 31.80 8.95 -16.63
CA LYS A 400 31.04 7.91 -17.30
C LYS A 400 31.52 6.58 -16.78
N TYR A 401 30.59 5.72 -16.38
CA TYR A 401 30.92 4.34 -16.03
C TYR A 401 29.97 3.38 -16.73
N TYR A 402 30.51 2.21 -17.05
CA TYR A 402 29.77 1.11 -17.60
C TYR A 402 29.36 0.19 -16.46
N ALA A 403 28.15 -0.33 -16.55
CA ALA A 403 27.65 -1.27 -15.56
C ALA A 403 26.82 -2.35 -16.23
N VAL A 404 26.79 -3.54 -15.63
CA VAL A 404 25.98 -4.66 -16.11
C VAL A 404 24.91 -5.03 -15.10
N ALA A 405 23.70 -5.30 -15.59
CA ALA A 405 22.57 -5.74 -14.75
C ALA A 405 22.68 -7.23 -14.35
N ASN A 406 23.44 -8.02 -15.11
CA ASN A 406 23.78 -9.40 -14.80
C ASN A 406 25.20 -9.69 -15.31
N SER A 407 25.90 -10.62 -14.66
CA SER A 407 27.25 -11.02 -15.05
C SER A 407 27.30 -12.01 -16.23
N ARG A 408 26.16 -12.36 -16.84
CA ARG A 408 26.16 -13.32 -17.96
C ARG A 408 26.87 -12.67 -19.14
N ASN A 409 27.90 -13.36 -19.64
CA ASN A 409 28.76 -12.92 -20.75
C ASN A 409 29.70 -11.74 -20.41
N VAL A 410 29.92 -11.46 -19.13
CA VAL A 410 30.95 -10.52 -18.67
C VAL A 410 32.10 -11.31 -18.08
N ARG A 411 33.33 -10.99 -18.50
CA ARG A 411 34.53 -11.62 -17.94
C ARG A 411 34.73 -11.11 -16.51
N VAL A 412 34.67 -12.02 -15.54
CA VAL A 412 34.98 -11.74 -14.14
C VAL A 412 36.46 -11.98 -13.92
N VAL A 413 37.16 -11.00 -13.37
CA VAL A 413 38.61 -11.06 -13.14
C VAL A 413 38.89 -10.68 -11.70
N ASN A 414 39.86 -11.34 -11.08
CA ASN A 414 40.40 -10.94 -9.78
C ASN A 414 41.85 -10.53 -10.00
N THR A 415 42.11 -9.23 -9.98
CA THR A 415 43.45 -8.64 -10.20
C THR A 415 44.31 -8.56 -8.92
N GLY A 416 43.77 -8.97 -7.77
CA GLY A 416 44.38 -8.83 -6.45
C GLY A 416 44.26 -7.41 -5.89
N CYS A 417 43.91 -7.28 -4.61
CA CYS A 417 43.73 -5.98 -3.98
C CYS A 417 45.09 -5.42 -3.55
N ARG A 418 45.65 -4.46 -4.28
CA ARG A 418 46.81 -3.69 -3.81
C ARG A 418 46.29 -2.58 -2.90
N LEU A 419 46.48 -2.76 -1.59
CA LEU A 419 46.34 -1.68 -0.63
C LEU A 419 47.53 -0.74 -0.86
N GLU A 420 47.30 0.36 -1.57
CA GLU A 420 48.25 1.49 -1.62
C GLU A 420 48.20 2.31 -0.32
#